data_AF-A0A8X6N913-F1
#
_entry.id   AF-A0A8X6N913-F1
#
_cell.length_a   1.000
_cell.length_b   1.000
_cell.length_c   1.000
_cell.angle_alpha   90.00
_cell.angle_beta   90.00
_cell.angle_gamma   90.00
#
_symmetry.space_group_name_H-M   'P 1'
#
loop_
_entity.id
_entity.type
_entity.pdbx_description
1 polymer ?
#
loop_
_entity_poly.entity_id
_entity_poly.type
_entity_poly.pdbx_seq_one_letter_code
_entity_poly.pdbx_strand_id
1 'polypeptide(L)'
;STDGPTGYNSPMEAFNSGQKEKLAYVVCISAKWKTNNKPDFVATIDLDPSSSTYSKIIHKLEMPNLGDELHHWGWNACSSCKDCSARRRYMIVPGLNSDRVYVIDVASNPRSPKIHKVVETQELHGIGKSSAPHTVHCLPNGDIMISCLGNEHGAAKGTFIVLEKDTFRLKGTWQKESDSIEYNYDYWYQPRHNIMVSTEWAAPNTFRKGFFMEDVQK
;
A
#
# COMPACT_ATOMS: atom_id res chain seq x y z
N SER A 1 -19.88 0.58 -0.40
CA SER A 1 -20.32 1.94 -0.07
C SER A 1 -19.16 2.71 0.53
N THR A 2 -18.90 3.94 0.05
CA THR A 2 -17.99 4.91 0.70
C THR A 2 -18.71 5.78 1.74
N ASP A 3 -20.02 5.62 1.87
CA ASP A 3 -20.87 6.32 2.83
C ASP A 3 -21.22 5.36 3.98
N GLY A 4 -20.59 5.59 5.13
CA GLY A 4 -20.76 4.84 6.37
C GLY A 4 -19.62 5.12 7.37
N PRO A 5 -19.81 4.83 8.68
CA PRO A 5 -18.71 4.88 9.65
C PRO A 5 -17.54 4.01 9.18
N THR A 6 -16.32 4.42 9.50
CA THR A 6 -15.10 3.75 9.03
C THR A 6 -14.94 2.38 9.69
N GLY A 7 -15.54 1.36 9.08
CA GLY A 7 -15.36 -0.04 9.45
C GLY A 7 -16.36 -0.56 10.49
N TYR A 8 -15.97 -1.62 11.20
CA TYR A 8 -16.81 -2.43 12.08
C TYR A 8 -16.10 -2.67 13.42
N ASN A 9 -16.83 -2.78 14.53
CA ASN A 9 -16.22 -2.94 15.86
C ASN A 9 -15.63 -4.32 16.12
N SER A 10 -16.09 -5.32 15.37
CA SER A 10 -15.66 -6.71 15.47
C SER A 10 -15.70 -7.43 14.12
N PRO A 11 -14.96 -8.55 13.97
CA PRO A 11 -15.10 -9.41 12.79
C PRO A 11 -16.53 -9.92 12.57
N MET A 12 -17.25 -10.24 13.65
CA MET A 12 -18.64 -10.73 13.58
C MET A 12 -19.60 -9.66 13.05
N GLU A 13 -19.43 -8.41 13.47
CA GLU A 13 -20.20 -7.28 12.93
C GLU A 13 -19.86 -7.03 11.47
N ALA A 14 -18.57 -7.11 11.09
CA ALA A 14 -18.16 -6.99 9.69
C ALA A 14 -18.81 -8.05 8.80
N PHE A 15 -18.93 -9.28 9.31
CA PHE A 15 -19.58 -10.38 8.61
C PHE A 15 -21.10 -10.18 8.48
N ASN A 16 -21.78 -9.80 9.56
CA ASN A 16 -23.24 -9.70 9.59
C ASN A 16 -23.80 -8.41 8.95
N SER A 17 -23.13 -7.28 9.18
CA SER A 17 -23.59 -5.94 8.77
C SER A 17 -22.87 -5.41 7.54
N GLY A 18 -21.84 -6.12 7.07
CA GLY A 18 -21.08 -5.73 5.91
C GLY A 18 -21.92 -5.74 4.64
N GLN A 19 -21.96 -4.61 3.95
CA GLN A 19 -22.55 -4.56 2.62
C GLN A 19 -21.65 -5.31 1.63
N LYS A 20 -22.27 -6.14 0.78
CA LYS A 20 -21.58 -6.77 -0.34
C LYS A 20 -20.93 -5.70 -1.21
N GLU A 21 -19.66 -5.89 -1.51
CA GLU A 21 -18.91 -5.04 -2.41
C GLU A 21 -19.52 -5.03 -3.81
N LYS A 22 -19.51 -3.85 -4.44
CA LYS A 22 -19.98 -3.66 -5.82
C LYS A 22 -18.84 -3.31 -6.78
N LEU A 23 -17.65 -3.09 -6.24
CA LEU A 23 -16.44 -2.73 -6.97
C LEU A 23 -15.24 -3.42 -6.34
N ALA A 24 -14.30 -3.86 -7.16
CA ALA A 24 -12.96 -4.25 -6.75
C ALA A 24 -11.92 -3.35 -7.40
N TYR A 25 -10.86 -3.06 -6.65
CA TYR A 25 -9.68 -2.35 -7.15
C TYR A 25 -8.50 -3.31 -7.14
N VAL A 26 -7.91 -3.54 -8.31
CA VAL A 26 -6.85 -4.53 -8.51
C VAL A 26 -5.64 -3.83 -9.11
N VAL A 27 -4.49 -3.94 -8.46
CA VAL A 27 -3.22 -3.48 -9.03
C VAL A 27 -2.81 -4.43 -10.17
N CYS A 28 -2.39 -3.88 -11.29
CA CYS A 28 -2.02 -4.63 -12.49
C CYS A 28 -0.63 -4.20 -12.93
N ILE A 29 0.29 -5.16 -12.94
CA ILE A 29 1.72 -4.94 -13.20
C ILE A 29 2.00 -5.13 -14.69
N SER A 30 2.74 -4.19 -15.28
CA SER A 30 3.35 -4.31 -16.60
C SER A 30 4.74 -4.92 -16.47
N ALA A 31 4.82 -6.24 -16.28
CA ALA A 31 6.10 -6.94 -16.07
C ALA A 31 7.12 -6.77 -17.22
N LYS A 32 6.66 -6.40 -18.42
CA LYS A 32 7.49 -6.13 -19.61
C LYS A 32 7.56 -4.64 -19.96
N TRP A 33 7.41 -3.74 -18.98
CA TRP A 33 7.42 -2.28 -19.18
C TRP A 33 8.64 -1.78 -19.98
N LYS A 34 9.81 -2.42 -19.83
CA LYS A 34 11.03 -2.10 -20.59
C LYS A 34 10.92 -2.33 -22.11
N THR A 35 10.03 -3.23 -22.55
CA THR A 35 9.88 -3.57 -23.98
C THR A 35 8.56 -3.12 -24.57
N ASN A 36 7.48 -3.05 -23.77
CA ASN A 36 6.17 -2.63 -24.25
C ASN A 36 5.85 -1.15 -23.96
N ASN A 37 6.69 -0.47 -23.17
CA ASN A 37 6.52 0.93 -22.75
C ASN A 37 5.15 1.23 -22.11
N LYS A 38 4.59 0.26 -21.37
CA LYS A 38 3.31 0.41 -20.66
C LYS A 38 3.52 0.54 -19.16
N PRO A 39 2.88 1.51 -18.50
CA PRO A 39 2.92 1.62 -17.04
C PRO A 39 2.07 0.54 -16.38
N ASP A 40 2.24 0.42 -15.08
CA ASP A 40 1.30 -0.30 -14.24
C ASP A 40 -0.02 0.48 -14.15
N PHE A 41 -1.11 -0.17 -13.73
CA PHE A 41 -2.38 0.51 -13.55
C PHE A 41 -3.21 -0.10 -12.42
N VAL A 42 -4.16 0.68 -11.91
CA VAL A 42 -5.22 0.17 -11.02
C VAL A 42 -6.48 -0.07 -11.86
N ALA A 43 -6.91 -1.33 -11.93
CA ALA A 43 -8.17 -1.72 -12.55
C ALA A 43 -9.32 -1.52 -11.57
N THR A 44 -10.39 -0.84 -12.00
CA THR A 44 -11.68 -0.86 -11.30
C THR A 44 -12.58 -1.88 -11.98
N ILE A 45 -13.02 -2.89 -11.24
CA ILE A 45 -13.84 -4.00 -11.73
C ILE A 45 -15.25 -3.88 -11.12
N ASP A 46 -16.28 -3.98 -11.97
CA ASP A 46 -17.66 -3.99 -11.51
C ASP A 46 -18.05 -5.38 -11.00
N LEU A 47 -18.42 -5.46 -9.72
CA LEU A 47 -18.81 -6.69 -9.04
C LEU A 47 -20.31 -6.76 -8.79
N ASP A 48 -21.10 -5.79 -9.26
CA ASP A 48 -22.54 -5.82 -9.08
C ASP A 48 -23.22 -6.79 -10.06
N PRO A 49 -23.85 -7.90 -9.63
CA PRO A 49 -24.48 -8.85 -10.55
C PRO A 49 -25.67 -8.26 -11.32
N SER A 50 -26.26 -7.16 -10.85
CA SER A 50 -27.32 -6.44 -11.56
C SER A 50 -26.80 -5.42 -12.58
N SER A 51 -25.50 -5.14 -12.61
CA SER A 51 -24.89 -4.17 -13.53
C SER A 51 -24.70 -4.78 -14.93
N SER A 52 -24.95 -3.99 -15.97
CA SER A 52 -24.66 -4.38 -17.37
C SER A 52 -23.16 -4.55 -17.65
N THR A 53 -22.31 -4.05 -16.75
CA THR A 53 -20.85 -4.20 -16.78
C THR A 53 -20.31 -5.20 -15.76
N TYR A 54 -21.17 -6.03 -15.15
CA TYR A 54 -20.75 -7.07 -14.21
C TYR A 54 -19.56 -7.90 -14.76
N SER A 55 -18.57 -8.14 -13.90
CA SER A 55 -17.34 -8.90 -14.21
C SER A 55 -16.47 -8.28 -15.31
N LYS A 56 -16.56 -6.96 -15.52
CA LYS A 56 -15.70 -6.21 -16.47
C LYS A 56 -14.83 -5.18 -15.76
N ILE A 57 -13.66 -4.92 -16.34
CA ILE A 57 -12.87 -3.72 -16.01
C ILE A 57 -13.62 -2.52 -16.58
N ILE A 58 -14.12 -1.66 -15.70
CA ILE A 58 -14.87 -0.45 -16.06
C ILE A 58 -14.01 0.81 -16.10
N HIS A 59 -12.83 0.77 -15.47
CA HIS A 59 -11.86 1.85 -15.52
C HIS A 59 -10.44 1.33 -15.31
N LYS A 60 -9.46 2.00 -15.92
CA LYS A 60 -8.03 1.78 -15.72
C LYS A 60 -7.39 3.12 -15.39
N LEU A 61 -6.84 3.22 -14.19
CA LEU A 61 -6.01 4.35 -13.79
C LEU A 61 -4.54 3.96 -14.04
N GLU A 62 -4.01 4.33 -15.19
CA GLU A 62 -2.60 4.12 -15.53
C GLU A 62 -1.70 5.02 -14.68
N MET A 63 -0.61 4.45 -14.16
CA MET A 63 0.38 5.22 -13.41
C MET A 63 1.16 6.14 -14.36
N PRO A 64 1.60 7.31 -13.89
CA PRO A 64 2.32 8.27 -14.73
C PRO A 64 3.75 7.80 -15.06
N ASN A 65 4.26 6.78 -14.37
CA ASN A 65 5.63 6.28 -14.51
C ASN A 65 5.67 4.81 -14.93
N LEU A 66 6.80 4.40 -15.51
CA LEU A 66 7.07 3.01 -15.86
C LEU A 66 7.82 2.30 -14.73
N GLY A 67 7.59 0.99 -14.62
CA GLY A 67 8.37 0.12 -13.74
C GLY A 67 8.15 0.35 -12.25
N ASP A 68 6.95 0.78 -11.86
CA ASP A 68 6.60 0.95 -10.45
C ASP A 68 6.59 -0.37 -9.68
N GLU A 69 6.13 -1.46 -10.31
CA GLU A 69 5.88 -2.76 -9.68
C GLU A 69 4.83 -2.59 -8.55
N LEU A 70 3.62 -2.16 -8.92
CA LEU A 70 2.50 -2.07 -7.97
C LEU A 70 2.21 -3.47 -7.42
N HIS A 71 2.35 -3.65 -6.10
CA HIS A 71 2.37 -5.00 -5.52
C HIS A 71 1.28 -5.20 -4.46
N HIS A 72 1.45 -4.57 -3.30
CA HIS A 72 0.44 -4.51 -2.24
C HIS A 72 -0.21 -3.12 -2.23
N TRP A 73 -1.39 -3.01 -1.62
CA TRP A 73 -2.01 -1.72 -1.35
C TRP A 73 -2.93 -1.81 -0.13
N GLY A 74 -3.23 -0.65 0.48
CA GLY A 74 -4.12 -0.56 1.63
C GLY A 74 -4.96 0.71 1.63
N TRP A 75 -5.95 0.78 2.50
CA TRP A 75 -6.77 1.99 2.70
C TRP A 75 -6.11 2.95 3.69
N ASN A 76 -6.32 4.26 3.49
CA ASN A 76 -5.89 5.27 4.46
C ASN A 76 -6.52 5.13 5.85
N ALA A 77 -7.75 4.61 5.90
CA ALA A 77 -8.47 4.41 7.15
C ALA A 77 -9.33 3.15 7.08
N CYS A 78 -9.45 2.47 8.21
CA CYS A 78 -10.15 1.19 8.34
C CYS A 78 -10.68 1.00 9.77
N SER A 79 -11.27 -0.16 10.06
CA SER A 79 -11.91 -0.48 11.34
C SER A 79 -11.02 -0.31 12.59
N SER A 80 -9.69 -0.27 12.43
CA SER A 80 -8.78 0.01 13.54
C SER A 80 -8.86 1.46 14.04
N CYS A 81 -9.42 2.36 13.23
CA CYS A 81 -9.50 3.80 13.47
C CYS A 81 -10.84 4.15 14.14
N LYS A 82 -11.06 3.62 15.37
CA LYS A 82 -12.35 3.72 16.08
C LYS A 82 -12.75 5.14 16.47
N ASP A 83 -11.78 5.95 16.90
CA ASP A 83 -12.02 7.28 17.44
C ASP A 83 -11.55 8.40 16.50
N CYS A 84 -11.30 8.06 15.23
CA CYS A 84 -10.74 9.00 14.28
C CYS A 84 -11.82 9.54 13.33
N SER A 85 -11.74 10.84 13.03
CA SER A 85 -12.53 11.46 11.97
C SER A 85 -12.18 10.99 10.55
N ALA A 86 -11.16 10.13 10.39
CA ALA A 86 -10.67 9.72 9.08
C ALA A 86 -11.68 8.77 8.41
N ARG A 87 -11.98 9.03 7.14
CA ARG A 87 -12.84 8.19 6.31
C ARG A 87 -12.00 7.30 5.40
N ARG A 88 -12.50 6.09 5.12
CA ARG A 88 -11.95 5.23 4.06
C ARG A 88 -12.22 5.90 2.71
N ARG A 89 -11.22 6.60 2.19
CA ARG A 89 -11.34 7.43 0.98
C ARG A 89 -10.22 7.16 -0.02
N TYR A 90 -9.00 7.00 0.47
CA TYR A 90 -7.82 6.92 -0.37
C TYR A 90 -7.24 5.52 -0.34
N MET A 91 -6.90 4.99 -1.52
CA MET A 91 -6.02 3.86 -1.65
C MET A 91 -4.57 4.35 -1.58
N ILE A 92 -3.75 3.66 -0.81
CA ILE A 92 -2.31 3.89 -0.69
C ILE A 92 -1.63 2.73 -1.41
N VAL A 93 -0.97 3.05 -2.52
CA VAL A 93 -0.45 2.07 -3.48
C VAL A 93 1.05 2.30 -3.67
N PRO A 94 1.91 1.58 -2.93
CA PRO A 94 3.34 1.63 -3.13
C PRO A 94 3.79 0.92 -4.42
N GLY A 95 4.81 1.49 -5.07
CA GLY A 95 5.59 0.84 -6.13
C GLY A 95 6.82 0.18 -5.53
N LEU A 96 6.84 -1.16 -5.52
CA LEU A 96 7.90 -1.95 -4.89
C LEU A 96 9.27 -1.72 -5.55
N ASN A 97 9.27 -1.45 -6.86
CA ASN A 97 10.49 -1.27 -7.64
C ASN A 97 10.89 0.21 -7.79
N SER A 98 9.92 1.12 -7.89
CA SER A 98 10.20 2.55 -8.10
C SER A 98 10.40 3.37 -6.83
N ASP A 99 10.06 2.83 -5.66
CA ASP A 99 10.11 3.55 -4.38
C ASP A 99 9.12 4.71 -4.27
N ARG A 100 8.09 4.76 -5.13
CA ARG A 100 6.99 5.73 -5.03
C ARG A 100 5.85 5.20 -4.18
N VAL A 101 5.06 6.10 -3.60
CA VAL A 101 3.76 5.75 -3.02
C VAL A 101 2.68 6.64 -3.60
N TYR A 102 1.73 6.03 -4.30
CA TYR A 102 0.58 6.72 -4.88
C TYR A 102 -0.57 6.78 -3.87
N VAL A 103 -1.12 7.97 -3.68
CA VAL A 103 -2.36 8.19 -2.93
C VAL A 103 -3.45 8.44 -3.95
N ILE A 104 -4.43 7.53 -4.02
CA ILE A 104 -5.48 7.53 -5.05
C ILE A 104 -6.81 7.84 -4.37
N ASP A 105 -7.48 8.94 -4.76
CA ASP A 105 -8.82 9.28 -4.29
C ASP A 105 -9.85 8.39 -4.98
N VAL A 106 -10.53 7.57 -4.17
CA VAL A 106 -11.61 6.70 -4.61
C VAL A 106 -12.97 7.28 -4.28
N ALA A 107 -13.12 7.99 -3.17
CA ALA A 107 -14.45 8.43 -2.71
C ALA A 107 -15.08 9.47 -3.65
N SER A 108 -14.27 10.32 -4.30
CA SER A 108 -14.80 11.33 -5.24
C SER A 108 -15.51 10.70 -6.44
N ASN A 109 -15.02 9.57 -6.95
CA ASN A 109 -15.70 8.76 -7.96
C ASN A 109 -15.22 7.29 -7.88
N PRO A 110 -15.94 6.41 -7.18
CA PRO A 110 -15.52 5.03 -6.99
C PRO A 110 -15.37 4.25 -8.31
N ARG A 111 -16.10 4.61 -9.35
CA ARG A 111 -16.02 3.93 -10.67
C ARG A 111 -14.87 4.44 -11.54
N SER A 112 -14.24 5.56 -11.17
CA SER A 112 -13.13 6.19 -11.90
C SER A 112 -12.20 6.93 -10.93
N PRO A 113 -11.42 6.19 -10.10
CA PRO A 113 -10.49 6.77 -9.13
C PRO A 113 -9.41 7.64 -9.80
N LYS A 114 -8.80 8.54 -9.04
CA LYS A 114 -7.76 9.45 -9.54
C LYS A 114 -6.61 9.60 -8.58
N ILE A 115 -5.41 9.80 -9.10
CA ILE A 115 -4.24 10.13 -8.28
C ILE A 115 -4.49 11.48 -7.59
N HIS A 116 -4.38 11.48 -6.27
CA HIS A 116 -4.49 12.66 -5.42
C HIS A 116 -3.12 13.24 -5.10
N LYS A 117 -2.16 12.37 -4.78
CA LYS A 117 -0.78 12.74 -4.41
C LYS A 117 0.17 11.59 -4.73
N VAL A 118 1.43 11.92 -4.95
CA VAL A 118 2.53 10.95 -5.02
C VAL A 118 3.56 11.33 -3.97
N VAL A 119 3.98 10.36 -3.16
CA VAL A 119 5.24 10.45 -2.41
C VAL A 119 6.31 9.95 -3.36
N GLU A 120 7.15 10.88 -3.84
CA GLU A 120 8.17 10.59 -4.83
C GLU A 120 9.36 9.85 -4.19
N THR A 121 10.11 9.13 -5.02
CA THR A 121 11.30 8.36 -4.64
C THR A 121 12.27 9.19 -3.79
N GLN A 122 12.51 10.45 -4.16
CA GLN A 122 13.42 11.35 -3.45
C GLN A 122 12.92 11.68 -2.04
N GLU A 123 11.61 11.79 -1.83
CA GLU A 123 11.02 12.01 -0.51
C GLU A 123 11.19 10.74 0.35
N LEU A 124 10.91 9.56 -0.22
CA LEU A 124 11.09 8.28 0.47
C LEU A 124 12.56 8.06 0.89
N HIS A 125 13.49 8.25 -0.05
CA HIS A 125 14.94 8.10 0.20
C HIS A 125 15.45 9.19 1.16
N GLY A 126 14.97 10.42 1.03
CA GLY A 126 15.43 11.56 1.82
C GLY A 126 14.95 11.53 3.28
N ILE A 127 13.65 11.33 3.49
CA ILE A 127 12.99 11.39 4.81
C ILE A 127 12.86 9.99 5.42
N GLY A 128 12.41 9.01 4.64
CA GLY A 128 12.21 7.64 5.10
C GLY A 128 13.50 6.84 5.22
N LYS A 129 14.58 7.26 4.54
CA LYS A 129 15.87 6.54 4.47
C LYS A 129 15.67 5.07 4.10
N SER A 130 14.76 4.85 3.15
CA SER A 130 14.20 3.54 2.85
C SER A 130 13.88 3.35 1.38
N SER A 131 13.75 2.10 0.96
CA SER A 131 13.30 1.69 -0.38
C SER A 131 12.41 0.45 -0.29
N ALA A 132 11.82 0.08 -1.43
CA ALA A 132 10.89 -1.01 -1.64
C ALA A 132 9.73 -0.97 -0.64
N PRO A 133 8.88 0.09 -0.66
CA PRO A 133 7.67 0.11 0.14
C PRO A 133 6.74 -1.03 -0.30
N HIS A 134 6.14 -1.74 0.66
CA HIS A 134 5.45 -3.00 0.42
C HIS A 134 4.08 -3.07 1.10
N THR A 135 3.98 -3.60 2.32
CA THR A 135 2.70 -3.78 3.00
C THR A 135 2.21 -2.47 3.60
N VAL A 136 0.92 -2.19 3.44
CA VAL A 136 0.27 -0.96 3.90
C VAL A 136 -0.80 -1.28 4.94
N HIS A 137 -0.72 -0.64 6.11
CA HIS A 137 -1.82 -0.64 7.06
C HIS A 137 -2.11 0.76 7.63
N CYS A 138 -3.39 1.14 7.60
CA CYS A 138 -3.99 2.18 8.44
C CYS A 138 -3.66 1.93 9.92
N LEU A 139 -3.35 2.97 10.70
CA LEU A 139 -3.13 2.89 12.15
C LEU A 139 -4.33 3.44 12.93
N PRO A 140 -4.49 3.10 14.22
CA PRO A 140 -5.61 3.60 15.04
C PRO A 140 -5.68 5.13 15.18
N ASN A 141 -4.55 5.82 15.10
CA ASN A 141 -4.48 7.29 15.13
C ASN A 141 -4.84 7.95 13.77
N GLY A 142 -5.05 7.13 12.73
CA GLY A 142 -5.35 7.56 11.36
C GLY A 142 -4.14 7.85 10.49
N ASP A 143 -2.91 7.73 11.02
CA ASP A 143 -1.71 7.66 10.18
C ASP A 143 -1.70 6.34 9.39
N ILE A 144 -0.87 6.27 8.36
CA ILE A 144 -0.67 5.05 7.57
C ILE A 144 0.77 4.61 7.74
N MET A 145 0.97 3.33 8.03
CA MET A 145 2.30 2.75 8.11
C MET A 145 2.55 1.82 6.91
N ILE A 146 3.77 1.84 6.39
CA ILE A 146 4.18 1.04 5.23
C ILE A 146 5.50 0.35 5.53
N SER A 147 5.59 -0.97 5.35
CA SER A 147 6.87 -1.68 5.47
C SER A 147 7.77 -1.35 4.28
N CYS A 148 9.07 -1.27 4.51
CA CYS A 148 10.11 -1.05 3.52
C CYS A 148 11.21 -2.11 3.71
N LEU A 149 11.61 -2.73 2.61
CA LEU A 149 12.49 -3.92 2.63
C LEU A 149 13.98 -3.57 2.72
N GLY A 150 14.37 -2.32 2.45
CA GLY A 150 15.77 -1.90 2.50
C GLY A 150 15.97 -0.42 2.76
N ASN A 151 17.23 0.00 2.87
CA ASN A 151 17.61 1.42 2.95
C ASN A 151 17.46 2.13 1.60
N GLU A 152 17.75 3.43 1.56
CA GLU A 152 17.69 4.26 0.35
C GLU A 152 18.61 3.79 -0.80
N HIS A 153 19.58 2.91 -0.51
CA HIS A 153 20.51 2.32 -1.48
C HIS A 153 20.15 0.89 -1.87
N GLY A 154 18.99 0.38 -1.42
CA GLY A 154 18.52 -0.97 -1.69
C GLY A 154 19.25 -2.08 -0.94
N ALA A 155 20.09 -1.75 0.04
CA ALA A 155 20.73 -2.74 0.91
C ALA A 155 19.82 -3.15 2.07
N ALA A 156 20.15 -4.28 2.73
CA ALA A 156 19.41 -4.81 3.87
C ALA A 156 19.37 -3.78 5.01
N LYS A 157 18.18 -3.27 5.27
CA LYS A 157 17.83 -2.44 6.43
C LYS A 157 16.31 -2.28 6.43
N GLY A 158 15.62 -3.22 7.05
CA GLY A 158 14.18 -3.20 7.15
C GLY A 158 13.66 -2.00 7.97
N THR A 159 12.58 -1.38 7.52
CA THR A 159 11.95 -0.28 8.29
C THR A 159 10.45 -0.15 8.01
N PHE A 160 9.77 0.66 8.81
CA PHE A 160 8.38 1.06 8.58
C PHE A 160 8.31 2.58 8.45
N ILE A 161 7.86 3.10 7.31
CA ILE A 161 7.59 4.52 7.15
C ILE A 161 6.17 4.88 7.60
N VAL A 162 5.96 6.14 7.97
CA VAL A 162 4.64 6.65 8.39
C VAL A 162 4.21 7.83 7.53
N LEU A 163 3.04 7.74 6.92
CA LEU A 163 2.33 8.85 6.29
C LEU A 163 1.35 9.47 7.28
N GLU A 164 1.39 10.79 7.38
CA GLU A 164 0.51 11.59 8.22
C GLU A 164 -0.94 11.50 7.76
N LYS A 165 -1.85 11.35 8.73
CA LYS A 165 -3.30 11.45 8.51
C LYS A 165 -3.67 12.72 7.71
N ASP A 166 -4.60 12.57 6.78
CA ASP A 166 -5.20 13.61 5.93
C ASP A 166 -4.26 14.33 4.93
N THR A 167 -3.00 14.60 5.27
CA THR A 167 -2.03 15.29 4.39
C THR A 167 -1.18 14.33 3.55
N PHE A 168 -1.08 13.08 3.99
CA PHE A 168 -0.21 12.04 3.42
C PHE A 168 1.25 12.49 3.30
N ARG A 169 1.70 13.38 4.18
CA ARG A 169 3.11 13.78 4.25
C ARG A 169 3.92 12.65 4.91
N LEU A 170 5.08 12.32 4.35
CA LEU A 170 5.98 11.36 4.97
C LEU A 170 6.56 11.95 6.26
N LYS A 171 6.31 11.31 7.41
CA LYS A 171 6.79 11.74 8.73
C LYS A 171 8.19 11.23 9.06
N GLY A 172 8.64 10.17 8.38
CA GLY A 172 9.84 9.41 8.72
C GLY A 172 9.50 7.97 9.08
N THR A 173 10.31 7.36 9.93
CA THR A 173 10.17 5.95 10.33
C THR A 173 9.40 5.81 11.64
N TRP A 174 8.65 4.70 11.79
CA TRP A 174 7.87 4.39 13.00
C TRP A 174 8.76 3.92 14.15
N GLN A 175 9.76 3.08 13.85
CA GLN A 175 10.67 2.52 14.85
C GLN A 175 11.72 3.54 15.32
N LYS A 176 12.23 3.33 16.54
CA LYS A 176 13.40 4.07 17.04
C LYS A 176 14.66 3.56 16.34
N GLU A 177 15.69 4.40 16.31
CA GLU A 177 16.97 4.03 15.70
C GLU A 177 17.63 2.82 16.37
N SER A 178 17.42 2.63 17.68
CA SER A 178 17.89 1.46 18.43
C SER A 178 17.21 0.15 18.05
N ASP A 179 16.06 0.20 17.39
CA ASP A 179 15.19 -0.95 17.11
C ASP A 179 15.34 -1.38 15.65
N SER A 180 16.56 -1.30 15.12
CA SER A 180 16.84 -1.65 13.73
C SER A 180 16.63 -3.14 13.46
N ILE A 181 15.89 -3.45 12.41
CA ILE A 181 15.74 -4.81 11.87
C ILE A 181 16.56 -4.93 10.59
N GLU A 182 17.18 -6.08 10.37
CA GLU A 182 18.01 -6.31 9.18
C GLU A 182 17.15 -6.43 7.92
N TYR A 183 16.10 -7.26 7.99
CA TYR A 183 15.14 -7.48 6.92
C TYR A 183 13.73 -7.12 7.35
N ASN A 184 12.88 -6.84 6.37
CA ASN A 184 11.44 -6.66 6.54
C ASN A 184 10.73 -7.24 5.31
N TYR A 185 9.42 -7.40 5.39
CA TYR A 185 8.57 -7.82 4.28
C TYR A 185 7.11 -7.43 4.60
N ASP A 186 6.34 -8.37 5.12
CA ASP A 186 4.96 -8.19 5.56
C ASP A 186 4.90 -7.94 7.07
N TYR A 187 3.83 -7.27 7.52
CA TYR A 187 3.60 -7.07 8.94
C TYR A 187 2.11 -6.92 9.26
N TRP A 188 1.72 -7.25 10.48
CA TRP A 188 0.40 -6.93 11.01
C TRP A 188 0.52 -6.63 12.51
N TYR A 189 -0.43 -5.85 13.03
CA TYR A 189 -0.54 -5.53 14.45
C TYR A 189 -1.86 -6.02 15.09
N GLN A 190 -1.81 -6.24 16.41
CA GLN A 190 -2.96 -6.55 17.27
C GLN A 190 -3.09 -5.43 18.32
N PRO A 191 -3.93 -4.39 18.10
CA PRO A 191 -3.95 -3.19 18.95
C PRO A 191 -4.33 -3.50 20.40
N ARG A 192 -5.23 -4.46 20.62
CA ARG A 192 -5.72 -4.85 21.96
C ARG A 192 -4.64 -5.52 22.81
N HIS A 193 -3.62 -6.08 22.17
CA HIS A 193 -2.50 -6.74 22.84
C HIS A 193 -1.23 -5.90 22.81
N ASN A 194 -1.24 -4.74 22.14
CA ASN A 194 -0.07 -3.89 21.93
C ASN A 194 1.12 -4.67 21.32
N ILE A 195 0.83 -5.50 20.30
CA ILE A 195 1.84 -6.31 19.60
C ILE A 195 1.80 -6.00 18.10
N MET A 196 2.97 -5.96 17.49
CA MET A 196 3.17 -6.02 16.03
C MET A 196 4.10 -7.20 15.72
N VAL A 197 3.81 -7.90 14.64
CA VAL A 197 4.66 -8.96 14.10
C VAL A 197 5.03 -8.60 12.68
N SER A 198 6.31 -8.73 12.35
CA SER A 198 6.84 -8.56 11.00
C SER A 198 7.56 -9.80 10.53
N THR A 199 7.69 -9.93 9.22
CA THR A 199 8.35 -11.03 8.53
C THR A 199 9.54 -10.51 7.73
N GLU A 200 10.32 -11.43 7.17
CA GLU A 200 11.56 -11.12 6.47
C GLU A 200 11.53 -11.71 5.07
N TRP A 201 12.11 -10.98 4.11
CA TRP A 201 12.41 -11.49 2.78
C TRP A 201 13.89 -11.25 2.44
N ALA A 202 14.19 -10.25 1.61
CA ALA A 202 15.53 -9.95 1.15
C ALA A 202 15.68 -8.45 0.84
N ALA A 203 16.92 -7.99 0.75
CA ALA A 203 17.22 -6.63 0.35
C ALA A 203 16.80 -6.36 -1.11
N PRO A 204 16.39 -5.14 -1.46
CA PRO A 204 16.07 -4.77 -2.84
C PRO A 204 17.15 -5.08 -3.87
N ASN A 205 18.42 -4.91 -3.53
CA ASN A 205 19.54 -5.23 -4.41
C ASN A 205 19.67 -6.74 -4.71
N THR A 206 19.10 -7.60 -3.85
CA THR A 206 19.03 -9.04 -4.06
C THR A 206 17.90 -9.39 -5.03
N PHE A 207 16.68 -8.89 -4.82
CA PHE A 207 15.52 -9.39 -5.58
C PHE A 207 15.18 -8.60 -6.85
N ARG A 208 15.53 -7.30 -6.98
CA ARG A 208 15.12 -6.46 -8.13
C ARG A 208 15.69 -6.91 -9.47
N LYS A 209 16.82 -7.62 -9.45
CA LYS A 209 17.46 -8.19 -10.63
C LYS A 209 16.91 -9.58 -11.01
N GLY A 210 16.02 -10.15 -10.18
CA GLY A 210 15.62 -11.55 -10.24
C GLY A 210 16.37 -12.40 -9.21
N PHE A 211 15.94 -13.64 -9.03
CA PHE A 211 16.58 -14.59 -8.11
C PHE A 211 17.84 -15.19 -8.76
N PHE A 212 18.99 -14.98 -8.12
CA PHE A 212 20.25 -15.65 -8.43
C PHE A 212 20.72 -16.40 -7.19
N MET A 213 21.12 -17.66 -7.35
CA MET A 213 21.50 -18.51 -6.23
C MET A 213 22.72 -17.95 -5.49
N GLU A 214 23.63 -17.30 -6.23
CA GLU A 214 24.86 -16.69 -5.73
C GLU A 214 24.60 -15.58 -4.70
N ASP A 215 23.43 -14.93 -4.73
CA ASP A 215 23.08 -13.84 -3.81
C ASP A 215 22.63 -14.33 -2.42
N VAL A 216 22.38 -15.64 -2.27
CA VAL A 216 21.83 -16.24 -1.04
C VAL A 216 22.67 -17.42 -0.52
N GLN A 217 23.84 -17.65 -1.12
CA GLN A 217 24.81 -18.63 -0.62
C GLN A 217 25.45 -18.13 0.69
N LYS A 218 25.58 -19.04 1.66
CA LYS A 218 26.24 -18.79 2.95
C LYS A 218 27.74 -19.03 2.87
#